data_AF-A0A960ZVU3-F1
#
_entry.id   AF-A0A960ZVU3-F1
#
_cell.length_a   1.000
_cell.length_b   1.000
_cell.length_c   1.000
_cell.angle_alpha   90.00
_cell.angle_beta   90.00
_cell.angle_gamma   90.00
#
_symmetry.space_group_name_H-M   'P 1'
#
loop_
_entity.id
_entity.type
_entity.pdbx_description
1 polymer ?
#
loop_
_entity_poly.entity_id
_entity_poly.type
_entity_poly.pdbx_seq_one_letter_code
_entity_poly.pdbx_strand_id
1 'polypeptide(L)'
;YFDANETYLGVESGDLADDPLRRYLSTQFDNIRSDQFRYSLNHTLQIRDNVRLQTDVYYTAFSRDWYKLDQIQDTEGNDIELANALGRTGLGLDILRGDAAGSWKIRSNARDYSTLGIQSSVDWSFETGALAHDLTVGARLHFDEASRFQRDDRAFVNNNGDVTRVDRGRQGEAGNREESVLAYSMFIEDSIKLGRLTVKPGVRWEHLEMEYTDRATSGDLGRVTDRGTGSLDVLAPGIGLVYEMADTWSVFGGYYRGISTPAPREFLRSQTEVETSDSLEVGVRHYGETV
;
A
#
# COMPACT_ATOMS: atom_id res chain seq x y z
N TYR A 1 5.94 -3.60 -18.13
CA TYR A 1 7.23 -4.25 -17.84
C TYR A 1 8.29 -3.23 -17.48
N PHE A 2 8.91 -3.41 -16.32
CA PHE A 2 10.03 -2.64 -15.78
C PHE A 2 11.09 -3.64 -15.28
N ASP A 3 12.36 -3.39 -15.60
CA ASP A 3 13.52 -4.16 -15.15
C ASP A 3 14.66 -3.18 -14.85
N ALA A 4 15.10 -3.14 -13.60
CA ALA A 4 16.14 -2.22 -13.15
C ALA A 4 16.98 -2.81 -12.01
N ASN A 5 18.26 -2.45 -11.98
CA ASN A 5 19.15 -2.80 -10.89
C ASN A 5 18.92 -1.86 -9.70
N GLU A 6 17.98 -2.19 -8.83
CA GLU A 6 17.56 -1.37 -7.69
C GLU A 6 17.91 -2.04 -6.37
N THR A 7 18.62 -1.34 -5.50
CA THR A 7 18.94 -1.78 -4.14
C THR A 7 18.17 -0.95 -3.11
N TYR A 8 17.79 -1.57 -1.99
CA TYR A 8 17.32 -0.83 -0.80
C TYR A 8 18.42 -0.69 0.25
N LEU A 9 19.59 -1.30 0.02
CA LEU A 9 20.72 -1.17 0.91
C LEU A 9 21.26 0.25 0.78
N GLY A 10 21.18 1.02 1.86
CA GLY A 10 21.91 2.27 1.96
C GLY A 10 23.41 2.02 2.10
N VAL A 11 24.20 3.08 2.10
CA VAL A 11 25.62 3.02 2.44
C VAL A 11 25.87 3.67 3.79
N GLU A 12 27.05 3.43 4.36
CA GLU A 12 27.49 4.09 5.59
C GLU A 12 27.64 5.60 5.33
N SER A 13 27.49 6.44 6.36
CA SER A 13 27.41 7.89 6.19
C SER A 13 28.68 8.53 5.62
N GLY A 14 29.86 8.02 5.98
CA GLY A 14 31.14 8.45 5.40
C GLY A 14 31.21 8.11 3.91
N ASP A 15 30.83 6.88 3.56
CA ASP A 15 30.78 6.44 2.17
C ASP A 15 29.77 7.24 1.31
N LEU A 16 28.62 7.63 1.88
CA LEU A 16 27.64 8.50 1.22
C LEU A 16 28.19 9.90 0.97
N ALA A 17 28.93 10.45 1.94
CA ALA A 17 29.53 11.78 1.84
C ALA A 17 30.66 11.81 0.79
N ASP A 18 31.40 10.71 0.66
CA ASP A 18 32.49 10.57 -0.31
C ASP A 18 31.98 10.34 -1.74
N ASP A 19 30.98 9.46 -1.90
CA ASP A 19 30.36 9.18 -3.20
C ASP A 19 28.86 8.84 -3.02
N PRO A 20 27.95 9.79 -3.32
CA PRO A 20 26.52 9.57 -3.15
C PRO A 20 25.93 8.56 -4.14
N LEU A 21 26.68 8.13 -5.16
CA LEU A 21 26.28 7.11 -6.12
C LEU A 21 26.92 5.74 -5.83
N ARG A 22 27.69 5.62 -4.73
CA ARG A 22 28.33 4.36 -4.35
C ARG A 22 27.30 3.26 -4.10
N ARG A 23 27.64 2.06 -4.53
CA ARG A 23 26.96 0.81 -4.15
C ARG A 23 27.96 -0.17 -3.57
N TYR A 24 27.53 -0.92 -2.57
CA TYR A 24 28.32 -2.02 -2.04
C TYR A 24 28.23 -3.25 -2.94
N LEU A 25 29.32 -4.03 -2.99
CA LEU A 25 29.45 -5.20 -3.85
C LEU A 25 28.39 -6.27 -3.56
N SER A 26 27.94 -6.36 -2.31
CA SER A 26 26.83 -7.21 -1.88
C SER A 26 25.50 -6.92 -2.59
N THR A 27 25.34 -5.73 -3.19
CA THR A 27 24.14 -5.34 -3.96
C THR A 27 24.27 -5.63 -5.46
N GLN A 28 25.33 -6.31 -5.91
CA GLN A 28 25.57 -6.56 -7.34
C GLN A 28 24.47 -7.39 -8.01
N PHE A 29 23.74 -8.19 -7.22
CA PHE A 29 22.61 -8.99 -7.68
C PHE A 29 21.27 -8.26 -7.57
N ASP A 30 21.23 -7.09 -6.93
CA ASP A 30 19.99 -6.41 -6.64
C ASP A 30 19.32 -5.93 -7.92
N ASN A 31 18.18 -6.52 -8.23
CA ASN A 31 17.40 -6.28 -9.43
C ASN A 31 15.91 -6.42 -9.13
N ILE A 32 15.13 -5.45 -9.56
CA ILE A 32 13.67 -5.50 -9.49
C ILE A 32 13.10 -5.65 -10.89
N ARG A 33 12.21 -6.62 -11.03
CA ARG A 33 11.34 -6.77 -12.18
C ARG A 33 9.91 -6.56 -11.74
N SER A 34 9.17 -5.80 -12.53
CA SER A 34 7.74 -5.67 -12.33
C SER A 34 6.98 -5.59 -13.63
N ASP A 35 5.75 -6.05 -13.59
CA ASP A 35 4.81 -5.86 -14.67
C ASP A 35 3.48 -5.35 -14.14
N GLN A 36 2.84 -4.49 -14.91
CA GLN A 36 1.59 -3.89 -14.54
C GLN A 36 0.66 -3.86 -15.74
N PHE A 37 -0.56 -4.31 -15.50
CA PHE A 37 -1.67 -4.20 -16.42
C PHE A 37 -2.83 -3.49 -15.72
N ARG A 38 -3.45 -2.53 -16.40
CA ARG A 38 -4.61 -1.81 -15.87
C ARG A 38 -5.63 -1.58 -16.98
N TYR A 39 -6.89 -1.78 -16.63
CA TYR A 39 -8.05 -1.38 -17.43
C TYR A 39 -9.01 -0.57 -16.57
N SER A 40 -9.60 0.48 -17.15
CA SER A 40 -10.65 1.27 -16.52
C SER A 40 -11.68 1.68 -17.56
N LEU A 41 -12.95 1.56 -17.19
CA LEU A 41 -14.10 2.06 -17.95
C LEU A 41 -14.90 2.99 -17.05
N ASN A 42 -15.10 4.21 -17.51
CA ASN A 42 -15.93 5.20 -16.84
C ASN A 42 -17.18 5.44 -17.69
N HIS A 43 -18.34 5.37 -17.08
CA HIS A 43 -19.64 5.64 -17.70
C HIS A 43 -20.31 6.77 -16.95
N THR A 44 -20.82 7.77 -17.68
CA THR A 44 -21.60 8.87 -17.12
C THR A 44 -22.90 8.99 -17.88
N LEU A 45 -24.01 9.02 -17.14
CA LEU A 45 -25.35 9.17 -17.67
C LEU A 45 -26.03 10.35 -16.97
N GLN A 46 -26.33 11.41 -17.73
CA GLN A 46 -27.21 12.47 -17.26
C GLN A 46 -28.66 11.98 -17.41
N ILE A 47 -29.30 11.56 -16.32
CA ILE A 47 -30.67 11.04 -16.34
C ILE A 47 -31.66 12.19 -16.52
N ARG A 48 -31.40 13.31 -15.85
CA ARG A 48 -32.12 14.61 -15.90
C ARG A 48 -31.13 15.72 -15.63
N ASP A 49 -31.47 16.98 -15.88
CA ASP A 49 -30.55 18.11 -15.64
C ASP A 49 -29.98 18.17 -14.21
N ASN A 50 -30.74 17.67 -13.23
CA ASN A 50 -30.36 17.65 -11.82
C ASN A 50 -30.03 16.27 -11.26
N VAL A 51 -29.97 15.22 -12.09
CA VAL A 51 -29.63 13.84 -11.67
C VAL A 51 -28.61 13.23 -12.61
N ARG A 52 -27.44 12.89 -12.07
CA ARG A 52 -26.35 12.25 -12.81
C ARG A 52 -25.99 10.92 -12.17
N LEU A 53 -25.84 9.89 -12.99
CA LEU A 53 -25.30 8.59 -12.60
C LEU A 53 -23.87 8.48 -13.15
N GLN A 54 -22.94 8.06 -12.29
CA GLN A 54 -21.59 7.70 -12.67
C GLN A 54 -21.34 6.24 -12.30
N THR A 55 -20.65 5.50 -13.16
CA THR A 55 -20.24 4.12 -12.92
C THR A 55 -18.81 3.92 -13.39
N ASP A 56 -17.98 3.36 -12.52
CA ASP A 56 -16.58 3.05 -12.80
C ASP A 56 -16.36 1.55 -12.65
N VAL A 57 -15.74 0.93 -13.65
CA VAL A 57 -15.29 -0.46 -13.61
C VAL A 57 -13.79 -0.46 -13.84
N TYR A 58 -13.06 -1.15 -12.98
CA TYR A 58 -11.60 -1.17 -13.06
C TYR A 58 -11.03 -2.53 -12.72
N TYR A 59 -9.92 -2.86 -13.38
CA TYR A 59 -9.09 -4.02 -13.10
C TYR A 59 -7.63 -3.61 -13.12
N THR A 60 -6.84 -4.06 -12.15
CA THR A 60 -5.39 -3.92 -12.12
C THR A 60 -4.76 -5.24 -11.74
N ALA A 61 -3.76 -5.66 -12.49
CA ALA A 61 -2.84 -6.73 -12.11
C ALA A 61 -1.44 -6.13 -12.00
N PHE A 62 -0.73 -6.47 -10.93
CA PHE A 62 0.64 -6.05 -10.72
C PHE A 62 1.45 -7.22 -10.19
N SER A 63 2.52 -7.57 -10.88
CA SER A 63 3.48 -8.56 -10.42
C SER A 63 4.83 -7.90 -10.21
N ARG A 64 5.57 -8.38 -9.21
CA ARG A 64 6.96 -7.99 -9.01
C ARG A 64 7.77 -9.16 -8.49
N ASP A 65 9.04 -9.20 -8.87
CA ASP A 65 10.06 -9.94 -8.15
C ASP A 65 11.24 -9.01 -7.92
N TRP A 66 11.52 -8.74 -6.65
CA TRP A 66 12.70 -7.99 -6.26
C TRP A 66 13.72 -8.97 -5.72
N TYR A 67 14.71 -9.29 -6.54
CA TYR A 67 15.89 -10.03 -6.13
C TYR A 67 16.79 -9.05 -5.39
N LYS A 68 16.86 -9.18 -4.06
CA LYS A 68 17.49 -8.18 -3.20
C LYS A 68 18.29 -8.82 -2.08
N LEU A 69 19.42 -8.23 -1.71
CA LEU A 69 20.14 -8.58 -0.49
C LEU A 69 19.19 -8.50 0.71
N ASP A 70 19.07 -9.58 1.47
CA ASP A 70 18.14 -9.68 2.61
C ASP A 70 18.89 -9.72 3.95
N GLN A 71 20.07 -10.36 3.95
CA GLN A 71 20.88 -10.60 5.14
C GLN A 71 22.30 -10.99 4.71
N ILE A 72 23.28 -10.87 5.61
CA ILE A 72 24.63 -11.44 5.40
C ILE A 72 24.94 -12.45 6.51
N GLN A 73 25.97 -13.26 6.30
CA GLN A 73 26.45 -14.23 7.28
C GLN A 73 27.98 -14.24 7.27
N ASP A 74 28.60 -14.34 8.44
CA ASP A 74 30.05 -14.49 8.54
C ASP A 74 30.52 -15.93 8.18
N THR A 75 31.83 -16.18 8.24
CA THR A 75 32.40 -17.50 7.96
C THR A 75 32.13 -18.54 9.04
N GLU A 76 31.70 -18.13 10.24
CA GLU A 76 31.33 -19.02 11.34
C GLU A 76 29.86 -19.47 11.24
N GLY A 77 29.09 -18.86 10.33
CA GLY A 77 27.68 -19.16 10.12
C GLY A 77 26.75 -18.26 10.93
N ASN A 78 27.25 -17.19 11.55
CA ASN A 78 26.42 -16.25 12.29
C ASN A 78 25.78 -15.25 11.33
N ASP A 79 24.45 -15.18 11.38
CA ASP A 79 23.67 -14.22 10.60
C ASP A 79 23.85 -12.80 11.15
N ILE A 80 24.04 -11.83 10.26
CA ILE A 80 24.15 -10.40 10.57
C ILE A 80 23.07 -9.66 9.79
N GLU A 81 22.20 -8.95 10.51
CA GLU A 81 21.19 -8.09 9.90
C GLU A 81 21.84 -6.90 9.19
N LEU A 82 21.27 -6.48 8.06
CA LEU A 82 21.82 -5.39 7.24
C LEU A 82 21.93 -4.07 8.01
N ALA A 83 20.95 -3.77 8.88
CA ALA A 83 20.99 -2.57 9.72
C ALA A 83 22.18 -2.59 10.70
N ASN A 84 22.49 -3.77 11.28
CA ASN A 84 23.64 -3.92 12.17
C ASN A 84 24.97 -3.87 11.40
N ALA A 85 25.01 -4.43 10.19
CA ALA A 85 26.17 -4.37 9.30
C ALA A 85 26.47 -2.94 8.81
N LEU A 86 25.44 -2.12 8.59
CA LEU A 86 25.60 -0.70 8.19
C LEU A 86 25.86 0.23 9.37
N GLY A 87 25.21 0.00 10.51
CA GLY A 87 25.26 0.89 11.66
C GLY A 87 26.53 0.81 12.51
N ARG A 88 27.44 -0.12 12.19
CA ARG A 88 28.70 -0.32 12.91
C ARG A 88 29.83 -0.61 11.93
N THR A 89 30.98 0.03 12.13
CA THR A 89 32.22 -0.37 11.46
C THR A 89 32.65 -1.76 11.95
N GLY A 90 33.13 -2.62 11.05
CA GLY A 90 33.67 -3.94 11.39
C GLY A 90 33.25 -5.00 10.38
N LEU A 91 33.36 -6.28 10.78
CA LEU A 91 33.21 -7.44 9.90
C LEU A 91 31.95 -7.41 9.01
N GLY A 92 30.80 -7.01 9.55
CA GLY A 92 29.56 -6.93 8.76
C GLY A 92 29.66 -5.92 7.61
N LEU A 93 30.22 -4.74 7.86
CA LEU A 93 30.46 -3.73 6.84
C LEU A 93 31.49 -4.21 5.80
N ASP A 94 32.55 -4.89 6.27
CA ASP A 94 33.58 -5.44 5.40
C ASP A 94 32.98 -6.53 4.47
N ILE A 95 32.12 -7.40 4.98
CA ILE A 95 31.38 -8.40 4.17
C ILE A 95 30.44 -7.72 3.16
N LEU A 96 29.78 -6.61 3.53
CA LEU A 96 28.91 -5.87 2.59
C LEU A 96 29.71 -5.27 1.43
N ARG A 97 30.88 -4.69 1.74
CA ARG A 97 31.79 -4.10 0.75
C ARG A 97 32.50 -5.15 -0.10
N GLY A 98 32.63 -6.38 0.41
CA GLY A 98 33.40 -7.46 -0.22
C GLY A 98 34.86 -7.51 0.24
N ASP A 99 35.20 -6.81 1.32
CA ASP A 99 36.55 -6.75 1.90
C ASP A 99 36.82 -7.92 2.87
N ALA A 100 35.80 -8.71 3.20
CA ALA A 100 35.89 -9.90 4.05
C ALA A 100 35.02 -11.05 3.53
N ALA A 101 35.47 -12.28 3.79
CA ALA A 101 34.73 -13.48 3.44
C ALA A 101 33.46 -13.63 4.29
N GLY A 102 32.46 -14.25 3.68
CA GLY A 102 31.16 -14.50 4.29
C GLY A 102 30.17 -14.99 3.24
N SER A 103 28.89 -14.72 3.46
CA SER A 103 27.87 -14.91 2.43
C SER A 103 26.78 -13.84 2.45
N TRP A 104 26.13 -13.68 1.32
CA TRP A 104 25.01 -12.78 1.10
C TRP A 104 23.77 -13.62 0.84
N LYS A 105 22.74 -13.47 1.68
CA LYS A 105 21.42 -14.06 1.45
C LYS A 105 20.64 -13.09 0.57
N ILE A 106 20.19 -13.57 -0.59
CA ILE A 106 19.51 -12.77 -1.61
C ILE A 106 18.09 -13.32 -1.75
N ARG A 107 17.10 -12.49 -1.48
CA ARG A 107 15.69 -12.89 -1.54
C ARG A 107 15.12 -12.53 -2.90
N SER A 108 14.52 -13.51 -3.60
CA SER A 108 13.49 -13.29 -4.61
C SER A 108 12.18 -13.00 -3.88
N ASN A 109 11.82 -11.71 -3.82
CA ASN A 109 10.63 -11.22 -3.15
C ASN A 109 9.43 -11.19 -4.11
N ALA A 110 9.13 -12.33 -4.74
CA ALA A 110 8.05 -12.42 -5.72
C ALA A 110 6.67 -12.23 -5.08
N ARG A 111 5.87 -11.35 -5.71
CA ARG A 111 4.52 -10.97 -5.32
C ARG A 111 3.66 -10.76 -6.54
N ASP A 112 2.43 -11.23 -6.47
CA ASP A 112 1.37 -10.93 -7.43
C ASP A 112 0.22 -10.25 -6.70
N TYR A 113 -0.36 -9.24 -7.33
CA TYR A 113 -1.49 -8.47 -6.82
C TYR A 113 -2.54 -8.36 -7.92
N SER A 114 -3.80 -8.56 -7.56
CA SER A 114 -4.95 -8.39 -8.46
C SER A 114 -6.03 -7.60 -7.74
N THR A 115 -6.57 -6.61 -8.43
CA THR A 115 -7.60 -5.72 -7.91
C THR A 115 -8.68 -5.54 -8.97
N LEU A 116 -9.94 -5.77 -8.60
CA LEU A 116 -11.10 -5.55 -9.45
C LEU A 116 -12.13 -4.73 -8.67
N GLY A 117 -12.91 -3.90 -9.35
CA GLY A 117 -14.07 -3.30 -8.71
C GLY A 117 -15.04 -2.65 -9.67
N ILE A 118 -16.24 -2.45 -9.14
CA ILE A 118 -17.28 -1.62 -9.74
C ILE A 118 -17.81 -0.66 -8.69
N GLN A 119 -17.86 0.62 -9.03
CA GLN A 119 -18.47 1.66 -8.21
C GLN A 119 -19.57 2.33 -9.01
N SER A 120 -20.69 2.64 -8.38
CA SER A 120 -21.70 3.54 -8.93
C SER A 120 -22.03 4.63 -7.93
N SER A 121 -22.20 5.86 -8.40
CA SER A 121 -22.67 7.01 -7.61
C SER A 121 -23.75 7.77 -8.36
N VAL A 122 -24.68 8.34 -7.60
CA VAL A 122 -25.71 9.24 -8.09
C VAL A 122 -25.53 10.60 -7.43
N ASP A 123 -25.38 11.62 -8.26
CA ASP A 123 -25.44 13.03 -7.86
C ASP A 123 -26.86 13.54 -8.11
N TRP A 124 -27.47 14.15 -7.10
CA TRP A 124 -28.82 14.69 -7.17
C TRP A 124 -28.90 16.08 -6.52
N SER A 125 -29.18 17.09 -7.34
CA SER A 125 -29.44 18.46 -6.87
C SER A 125 -30.94 18.72 -6.73
N PHE A 126 -31.38 19.22 -5.58
CA PHE A 126 -32.78 19.54 -5.31
C PHE A 126 -32.93 20.57 -4.18
N GLU A 127 -34.15 21.08 -4.01
CA GLU A 127 -34.46 22.05 -2.95
C GLU A 127 -35.49 21.47 -1.97
N THR A 128 -35.32 21.74 -0.68
CA THR A 128 -36.35 21.50 0.35
C THR A 128 -36.66 22.80 1.10
N GLY A 129 -37.68 23.52 0.63
CA GLY A 129 -38.02 24.83 1.16
C GLY A 129 -36.92 25.85 0.84
N ALA A 130 -36.21 26.33 1.87
CA ALA A 130 -35.10 27.29 1.71
C ALA A 130 -33.72 26.63 1.61
N LEU A 131 -33.66 25.29 1.65
CA LEU A 131 -32.43 24.52 1.60
C LEU A 131 -32.17 24.05 0.17
N ALA A 132 -30.99 24.34 -0.35
CA ALA A 132 -30.49 23.71 -1.58
C ALA A 132 -29.57 22.55 -1.21
N HIS A 133 -29.78 21.39 -1.83
CA HIS A 133 -29.06 20.15 -1.60
C HIS A 133 -28.28 19.76 -2.85
N ASP A 134 -27.03 19.35 -2.66
CA ASP A 134 -26.27 18.56 -3.63
C ASP A 134 -25.90 17.24 -2.96
N LEU A 135 -26.77 16.24 -3.16
CA LEU A 135 -26.67 14.93 -2.54
C LEU A 135 -25.89 13.97 -3.44
N THR A 136 -24.89 13.30 -2.88
CA THR A 136 -24.20 12.18 -3.50
C THR A 136 -24.45 10.90 -2.70
N VAL A 137 -24.89 9.84 -3.38
CA VAL A 137 -24.99 8.50 -2.80
C VAL A 137 -24.25 7.53 -3.69
N GLY A 138 -23.41 6.67 -3.12
CA GLY A 138 -22.67 5.69 -3.90
C GLY A 138 -22.44 4.37 -3.18
N ALA A 139 -22.16 3.35 -3.99
CA ALA A 139 -21.81 2.02 -3.53
C ALA A 139 -20.70 1.42 -4.39
N ARG A 140 -19.87 0.57 -3.79
CA ARG A 140 -18.76 -0.12 -4.47
C ARG A 140 -18.68 -1.58 -4.05
N LEU A 141 -18.48 -2.45 -5.02
CA LEU A 141 -18.00 -3.82 -4.80
C LEU A 141 -16.55 -3.89 -5.27
N HIS A 142 -15.66 -4.41 -4.45
CA HIS A 142 -14.23 -4.40 -4.70
C HIS A 142 -13.60 -5.70 -4.23
N PHE A 143 -12.72 -6.27 -5.04
CA PHE A 143 -11.96 -7.47 -4.70
C PHE A 143 -10.47 -7.19 -4.84
N ASP A 144 -9.71 -7.57 -3.82
CA ASP A 144 -8.25 -7.54 -3.80
C ASP A 144 -7.69 -8.93 -3.51
N GLU A 145 -6.59 -9.28 -4.15
CA GLU A 145 -5.84 -10.50 -3.92
C GLU A 145 -4.33 -10.18 -3.91
N ALA A 146 -3.60 -10.82 -3.01
CA ALA A 146 -2.15 -10.77 -2.94
C ALA A 146 -1.58 -12.19 -2.76
N SER A 147 -0.72 -12.60 -3.69
CA SER A 147 0.07 -13.82 -3.57
C SER A 147 1.54 -13.50 -3.27
N ARG A 148 2.14 -14.32 -2.43
CA ARG A 148 3.55 -14.29 -2.04
C ARG A 148 4.15 -15.65 -2.33
N PHE A 149 5.21 -15.68 -3.12
CA PHE A 149 5.87 -16.94 -3.46
C PHE A 149 7.38 -16.73 -3.55
N GLN A 150 8.04 -16.63 -2.40
CA GLN A 150 9.40 -16.12 -2.26
C GLN A 150 10.45 -17.23 -2.17
N ARG A 151 11.71 -16.86 -2.41
CA ARG A 151 12.87 -17.75 -2.28
C ARG A 151 14.08 -17.00 -1.77
N ASP A 152 14.93 -17.69 -1.00
CA ASP A 152 16.24 -17.17 -0.62
C ASP A 152 17.32 -17.98 -1.35
N ASP A 153 18.22 -17.27 -2.02
CA ASP A 153 19.47 -17.79 -2.56
C ASP A 153 20.62 -17.30 -1.66
N ARG A 154 21.78 -17.95 -1.72
CA ARG A 154 22.96 -17.59 -0.92
C ARG A 154 24.22 -17.56 -1.78
N ALA A 155 24.86 -16.40 -1.88
CA ALA A 155 26.13 -16.21 -2.56
C ALA A 155 27.28 -16.17 -1.54
N PHE A 156 28.29 -17.03 -1.67
CA PHE A 156 29.46 -17.08 -0.81
C PHE A 156 30.58 -16.22 -1.41
N VAL A 157 31.15 -15.34 -0.60
CA VAL A 157 32.18 -14.37 -1.01
C VAL A 157 33.49 -14.63 -0.27
N ASN A 158 34.64 -14.45 -0.95
CA ASN A 158 35.96 -14.52 -0.35
C ASN A 158 36.45 -13.14 0.15
N ASN A 159 37.66 -13.06 0.73
CA ASN A 159 38.25 -11.80 1.22
C ASN A 159 38.64 -10.80 0.11
N ASN A 160 38.43 -11.13 -1.16
CA ASN A 160 38.69 -10.25 -2.31
C ASN A 160 37.40 -9.80 -3.00
N GLY A 161 36.23 -10.15 -2.45
CA GLY A 161 34.93 -9.82 -3.03
C GLY A 161 34.46 -10.78 -4.13
N ASP A 162 35.21 -11.85 -4.43
CA ASP A 162 34.81 -12.79 -5.47
C ASP A 162 33.70 -13.72 -4.96
N VAL A 163 32.65 -13.88 -5.78
CA VAL A 163 31.60 -14.87 -5.55
C VAL A 163 32.13 -16.26 -5.93
N THR A 164 32.31 -17.12 -4.94
CA THR A 164 32.90 -18.46 -5.10
C THR A 164 31.85 -19.55 -5.33
N ARG A 165 30.64 -19.36 -4.81
CA ARG A 165 29.51 -20.29 -4.92
C ARG A 165 28.19 -19.55 -4.78
N VAL A 166 27.16 -19.98 -5.51
CA VAL A 166 25.77 -19.53 -5.30
C VAL A 166 24.89 -20.75 -5.12
N ASP A 167 24.29 -20.86 -3.93
CA ASP A 167 23.29 -21.89 -3.63
C ASP A 167 21.91 -21.28 -3.85
N ARG A 168 21.12 -21.85 -4.78
CA ARG A 168 19.76 -21.38 -5.05
C ARG A 168 18.77 -22.17 -4.20
N GLY A 169 17.87 -21.47 -3.51
CA GLY A 169 16.76 -22.10 -2.80
C GLY A 169 15.74 -22.69 -3.79
N ARG A 170 14.60 -23.18 -3.28
CA ARG A 170 13.42 -23.51 -4.10
C ARG A 170 12.32 -22.46 -3.92
N GLN A 171 11.62 -22.12 -5.01
CA GLN A 171 10.55 -21.11 -4.98
C GLN A 171 9.45 -21.49 -3.98
N GLY A 172 9.02 -20.55 -3.14
CA GLY A 172 8.03 -20.75 -2.07
C GLY A 172 8.63 -21.07 -0.71
N GLU A 173 9.91 -21.46 -0.63
CA GLU A 173 10.54 -21.84 0.65
C GLU A 173 10.83 -20.66 1.58
N ALA A 174 10.91 -19.44 1.04
CA ALA A 174 11.11 -18.26 1.85
C ALA A 174 9.79 -17.52 2.18
N GLY A 175 8.65 -18.09 1.74
CA GLY A 175 7.31 -17.61 2.00
C GLY A 175 6.33 -18.01 0.90
N ASN A 176 5.24 -18.69 1.26
CA ASN A 176 4.17 -19.07 0.35
C ASN A 176 2.82 -18.74 1.00
N ARG A 177 2.15 -17.70 0.52
CA ARG A 177 0.94 -17.15 1.14
C ARG A 177 0.02 -16.52 0.11
N GLU A 178 -1.27 -16.75 0.26
CA GLU A 178 -2.35 -16.11 -0.50
C GLU A 178 -3.25 -15.36 0.49
N GLU A 179 -3.64 -14.14 0.13
CA GLU A 179 -4.54 -13.27 0.91
C GLU A 179 -5.56 -12.64 -0.04
N SER A 180 -6.84 -12.58 0.35
CA SER A 180 -7.86 -11.90 -0.44
C SER A 180 -8.87 -11.15 0.42
N VAL A 181 -9.49 -10.14 -0.18
CA VAL A 181 -10.53 -9.30 0.43
C VAL A 181 -11.64 -9.07 -0.58
N LEU A 182 -12.88 -9.31 -0.18
CA LEU A 182 -14.08 -8.81 -0.87
C LEU A 182 -14.69 -7.69 -0.02
N ALA A 183 -14.70 -6.48 -0.55
CA ALA A 183 -15.17 -5.28 0.13
C ALA A 183 -16.47 -4.74 -0.48
N TYR A 184 -17.41 -4.41 0.40
CA TYR A 184 -18.64 -3.68 0.09
C TYR A 184 -18.54 -2.29 0.72
N SER A 185 -18.66 -1.26 -0.10
CA SER A 185 -18.64 0.13 0.35
C SER A 185 -19.99 0.77 0.08
N MET A 186 -20.45 1.60 1.02
CA MET A 186 -21.55 2.54 0.80
C MET A 186 -21.17 3.89 1.35
N PHE A 187 -21.53 4.96 0.65
CA PHE A 187 -21.35 6.32 1.16
C PHE A 187 -22.52 7.22 0.78
N ILE A 188 -22.75 8.20 1.63
CA ILE A 188 -23.71 9.27 1.42
C ILE A 188 -23.09 10.58 1.93
N GLU A 189 -23.24 11.64 1.16
CA GLU A 189 -22.77 12.97 1.49
C GLU A 189 -23.74 13.99 0.90
N ASP A 190 -24.12 15.01 1.66
CA ASP A 190 -25.04 16.06 1.21
C ASP A 190 -24.42 17.42 1.47
N SER A 191 -24.33 18.27 0.45
CA SER A 191 -23.99 19.68 0.63
C SER A 191 -25.26 20.50 0.74
N ILE A 192 -25.59 20.92 1.97
CA ILE A 192 -26.82 21.62 2.30
C ILE A 192 -26.53 23.10 2.45
N LYS A 193 -27.01 23.93 1.50
CA LYS A 193 -26.88 25.39 1.54
C LYS A 193 -28.15 26.04 2.09
N LEU A 194 -27.99 26.85 3.14
CA LEU A 194 -29.01 27.71 3.73
C LEU A 194 -28.47 29.16 3.77
N GLY A 195 -28.88 29.96 2.79
CA GLY A 195 -28.35 31.32 2.64
C GLY A 195 -26.82 31.32 2.49
N ARG A 196 -26.12 31.85 3.50
CA ARG A 196 -24.65 31.96 3.54
C ARG A 196 -23.95 30.81 4.25
N LEU A 197 -24.72 29.88 4.83
CA LEU A 197 -24.19 28.72 5.52
C LEU A 197 -24.32 27.49 4.62
N THR A 198 -23.24 26.75 4.47
CA THR A 198 -23.24 25.41 3.91
C THR A 198 -22.80 24.42 4.98
N VAL A 199 -23.62 23.38 5.18
CA VAL A 199 -23.32 22.24 6.05
C VAL A 199 -23.16 21.01 5.18
N LYS A 200 -22.10 20.24 5.40
CA LYS A 200 -21.76 19.09 4.58
C LYS A 200 -21.55 17.83 5.42
N PRO A 201 -22.62 17.19 5.91
CA PRO A 201 -22.50 15.89 6.58
C PRO A 201 -22.25 14.78 5.55
N GLY A 202 -21.48 13.78 5.96
CA GLY A 202 -21.25 12.58 5.18
C GLY A 202 -20.87 11.39 6.05
N VAL A 203 -21.10 10.20 5.53
CA VAL A 203 -20.66 8.96 6.17
C VAL A 203 -20.35 7.90 5.12
N ARG A 204 -19.28 7.15 5.35
CA ARG A 204 -18.91 5.97 4.58
C ARG A 204 -18.87 4.75 5.49
N TRP A 205 -19.44 3.65 5.04
CA TRP A 205 -19.36 2.34 5.65
C TRP A 205 -18.64 1.38 4.72
N GLU A 206 -17.78 0.53 5.27
CA GLU A 206 -17.16 -0.58 4.56
C GLU A 206 -17.38 -1.87 5.33
N HIS A 207 -17.71 -2.93 4.61
CA HIS A 207 -17.69 -4.31 5.07
C HIS A 207 -16.65 -5.08 4.27
N LEU A 208 -15.72 -5.75 4.96
CA LEU A 208 -14.62 -6.48 4.36
C LEU A 208 -14.74 -7.95 4.74
N GLU A 209 -14.92 -8.82 3.77
CA GLU A 209 -14.74 -10.26 3.93
C GLU A 209 -13.29 -10.60 3.61
N MET A 210 -12.57 -11.20 4.55
CA MET A 210 -11.13 -11.45 4.44
C MET A 210 -10.82 -12.93 4.53
N GLU A 211 -9.83 -13.35 3.75
CA GLU A 211 -9.26 -14.69 3.80
C GLU A 211 -7.73 -14.66 3.70
N TYR A 212 -7.06 -15.58 4.39
CA TYR A 212 -5.67 -15.91 4.12
C TYR A 212 -5.42 -17.42 4.15
N THR A 213 -4.42 -17.86 3.38
CA THR A 213 -3.89 -19.22 3.39
C THR A 213 -2.36 -19.16 3.41
N ASP A 214 -1.74 -19.73 4.44
CA ASP A 214 -0.30 -20.01 4.48
C ASP A 214 -0.04 -21.45 4.03
N ARG A 215 0.96 -21.64 3.18
CA ARG A 215 1.40 -22.97 2.73
C ARG A 215 2.78 -23.31 3.28
N ALA A 216 3.08 -24.60 3.33
CA ALA A 216 4.36 -25.09 3.80
C ALA A 216 5.51 -24.51 2.98
N THR A 217 6.61 -24.22 3.67
CA THR A 217 7.86 -23.69 3.11
C THR A 217 8.95 -24.76 2.99
N SER A 218 8.62 -26.02 3.27
CA SER A 218 9.51 -27.17 3.16
C SER A 218 8.71 -28.43 2.82
N GLY A 219 9.36 -29.42 2.21
CA GLY A 219 8.68 -30.63 1.74
C GLY A 219 7.67 -30.30 0.63
N ASP A 220 6.42 -30.72 0.81
CA ASP A 220 5.32 -30.42 -0.10
C ASP A 220 4.81 -28.98 0.07
N LEU A 221 5.14 -28.10 -0.88
CA LEU A 221 4.77 -26.68 -0.89
C LEU A 221 3.27 -26.43 -1.19
N GLY A 222 2.53 -27.44 -1.65
CA GLY A 222 1.08 -27.34 -1.83
C GLY A 222 0.30 -27.46 -0.53
N ARG A 223 0.91 -28.07 0.50
CA ARG A 223 0.28 -28.34 1.80
C ARG A 223 -0.05 -27.05 2.53
N VAL A 224 -1.33 -26.85 2.83
CA VAL A 224 -1.81 -25.76 3.69
C VAL A 224 -1.33 -26.00 5.12
N THR A 225 -0.72 -24.99 5.73
CA THR A 225 -0.24 -25.01 7.13
C THR A 225 -1.07 -24.16 8.06
N ASP A 226 -1.69 -23.10 7.54
CA ASP A 226 -2.58 -22.23 8.30
C ASP A 226 -3.58 -21.58 7.34
N ARG A 227 -4.79 -21.26 7.83
CA ARG A 227 -5.82 -20.55 7.07
C ARG A 227 -6.81 -19.89 8.00
N GLY A 228 -7.36 -18.76 7.58
CA GLY A 228 -8.39 -18.07 8.33
C GLY A 228 -9.31 -17.27 7.44
N THR A 229 -10.55 -17.11 7.90
CA THR A 229 -11.58 -16.28 7.28
C THR A 229 -12.24 -15.43 8.35
N GLY A 230 -12.69 -14.23 8.01
CA GLY A 230 -13.48 -13.40 8.91
C GLY A 230 -13.93 -12.12 8.25
N SER A 231 -14.65 -11.29 8.99
CA SER A 231 -15.17 -10.02 8.48
C SER A 231 -14.81 -8.85 9.38
N LEU A 232 -14.78 -7.66 8.79
CA LEU A 232 -14.54 -6.39 9.47
C LEU A 232 -15.49 -5.32 8.94
N ASP A 233 -16.12 -4.58 9.86
CA ASP A 233 -16.94 -3.42 9.55
C ASP A 233 -16.24 -2.15 10.05
N VAL A 234 -16.22 -1.11 9.21
CA VAL A 234 -15.65 0.19 9.57
C VAL A 234 -16.55 1.34 9.11
N LEU A 235 -16.51 2.45 9.85
CA LEU A 235 -17.32 3.64 9.60
C LEU A 235 -16.46 4.91 9.64
N ALA A 236 -16.53 5.71 8.58
CA ALA A 236 -15.89 7.02 8.46
C ALA A 236 -16.96 8.12 8.35
N PRO A 237 -17.40 8.71 9.47
CA PRO A 237 -18.21 9.91 9.46
C PRO A 237 -17.37 11.16 9.18
N GLY A 238 -18.01 12.18 8.61
CA GLY A 238 -17.44 13.51 8.45
C GLY A 238 -18.53 14.58 8.46
N ILE A 239 -18.17 15.77 8.91
CA ILE A 239 -19.03 16.95 8.78
C ILE A 239 -18.18 18.18 8.52
N GLY A 240 -18.52 18.90 7.45
CA GLY A 240 -17.93 20.20 7.10
C GLY A 240 -18.93 21.34 7.29
N LEU A 241 -18.40 22.53 7.56
CA LEU A 241 -19.14 23.77 7.66
C LEU A 241 -18.39 24.85 6.88
N VAL A 242 -19.13 25.61 6.08
CA VAL A 242 -18.62 26.83 5.43
C VAL A 242 -19.62 27.94 5.66
N TYR A 243 -19.15 29.08 6.18
CA TYR A 243 -19.96 30.28 6.33
C TYR A 243 -19.36 31.43 5.51
N GLU A 244 -20.10 31.92 4.54
CA GLU A 244 -19.77 33.08 3.72
C GLU A 244 -19.99 34.35 4.58
N MET A 245 -18.92 34.86 5.21
CA MET A 245 -18.97 36.09 6.02
C MET A 245 -19.11 37.34 5.15
N ALA A 246 -18.52 37.33 3.96
CA ALA A 246 -18.59 38.35 2.92
C ALA A 246 -18.50 37.66 1.56
N ASP A 247 -18.76 38.38 0.48
CA ASP A 247 -18.68 37.81 -0.88
C ASP A 247 -17.25 37.36 -1.24
N THR A 248 -16.25 37.93 -0.55
CA THR A 248 -14.83 37.59 -0.69
C THR A 248 -14.26 36.83 0.49
N TRP A 249 -15.02 36.52 1.54
CA TRP A 249 -14.50 35.87 2.75
C TRP A 249 -15.40 34.74 3.24
N SER A 250 -14.81 33.57 3.50
CA SER A 250 -15.48 32.47 4.20
C SER A 250 -14.67 31.97 5.39
N VAL A 251 -15.37 31.55 6.44
CA VAL A 251 -14.80 30.70 7.49
C VAL A 251 -15.25 29.28 7.22
N PHE A 252 -14.37 28.33 7.46
CA PHE A 252 -14.70 26.92 7.35
C PHE A 252 -14.15 26.15 8.53
N GLY A 253 -14.76 25.00 8.78
CA GLY A 253 -14.21 24.02 9.70
C GLY A 253 -14.91 22.68 9.51
N GLY A 254 -14.32 21.63 10.07
CA GLY A 254 -14.87 20.30 9.93
C GLY A 254 -14.17 19.27 10.77
N TYR A 255 -14.82 18.12 10.84
CA TYR A 255 -14.32 16.90 11.44
C TYR A 255 -14.43 15.77 10.41
N TYR A 256 -13.37 14.97 10.27
CA TYR A 256 -13.33 13.83 9.35
C TYR A 256 -12.58 12.66 9.97
N ARG A 257 -13.18 11.47 9.91
CA ARG A 257 -12.51 10.22 10.29
C ARG A 257 -11.96 9.49 9.07
N GLY A 258 -10.65 9.30 9.04
CA GLY A 258 -9.95 8.38 8.14
C GLY A 258 -9.82 6.99 8.75
N ILE A 259 -9.71 5.97 7.88
CA ILE A 259 -9.56 4.56 8.28
C ILE A 259 -8.45 3.91 7.45
N SER A 260 -7.64 3.07 8.07
CA SER A 260 -6.69 2.17 7.43
C SER A 260 -6.93 0.74 7.94
N THR A 261 -7.22 -0.18 7.02
CA THR A 261 -7.57 -1.56 7.35
C THR A 261 -6.31 -2.45 7.32
N PRO A 262 -6.13 -3.35 8.29
CA PRO A 262 -5.03 -4.32 8.28
C PRO A 262 -5.15 -5.33 7.12
N ALA A 263 -4.04 -6.00 6.78
CA ALA A 263 -4.07 -7.11 5.82
C ALA A 263 -4.81 -8.34 6.42
N PRO A 264 -5.40 -9.24 5.59
CA PRO A 264 -6.18 -10.38 6.07
C PRO A 264 -5.50 -11.23 7.13
N ARG A 265 -4.23 -11.62 6.92
CA ARG A 265 -3.51 -12.44 7.91
C ARG A 265 -3.21 -11.66 9.19
N GLU A 266 -2.90 -10.37 9.10
CA GLU A 266 -2.62 -9.54 10.28
C GLU A 266 -3.88 -9.38 11.14
N PHE A 267 -5.02 -9.13 10.52
CA PHE A 267 -6.31 -9.08 11.21
C PHE A 267 -6.69 -10.44 11.81
N LEU A 268 -6.72 -11.50 11.01
CA LEU A 268 -7.32 -12.78 11.39
C LEU A 268 -6.41 -13.63 12.29
N ARG A 269 -5.09 -13.50 12.16
CA ARG A 269 -4.11 -14.29 12.92
C ARG A 269 -3.42 -13.49 14.01
N SER A 270 -3.03 -12.26 13.70
CA SER A 270 -2.30 -11.39 14.63
C SER A 270 -3.20 -10.45 15.42
N GLN A 271 -4.52 -10.44 15.13
CA GLN A 271 -5.51 -9.59 15.79
C GLN A 271 -5.14 -8.10 15.70
N THR A 272 -4.50 -7.70 14.61
CA THR A 272 -4.18 -6.29 14.35
C THR A 272 -5.47 -5.50 14.22
N GLU A 273 -5.60 -4.45 15.03
CA GLU A 273 -6.78 -3.59 15.05
C GLU A 273 -6.79 -2.62 13.85
N VAL A 274 -7.97 -2.08 13.55
CA VAL A 274 -8.15 -1.02 12.55
C VAL A 274 -7.50 0.26 13.03
N GLU A 275 -6.72 0.90 12.17
CA GLU A 275 -6.18 2.23 12.45
C GLU A 275 -7.18 3.31 12.01
N THR A 276 -7.40 4.31 12.85
CA THR A 276 -8.28 5.45 12.57
C THR A 276 -7.55 6.76 12.78
N SER A 277 -7.90 7.78 11.99
CA SER A 277 -7.33 9.11 12.09
C SER A 277 -8.45 10.15 12.14
N ASP A 278 -8.56 10.85 13.26
CA ASP A 278 -9.53 11.93 13.44
C ASP A 278 -8.91 13.28 13.11
N SER A 279 -9.42 13.91 12.05
CA SER A 279 -8.95 15.20 11.56
C SER A 279 -9.92 16.30 11.94
N LEU A 280 -9.41 17.36 12.57
CA LEU A 280 -10.14 18.58 12.88
C LEU A 280 -9.51 19.74 12.11
N GLU A 281 -10.32 20.48 11.37
CA GLU A 281 -9.88 21.61 10.57
C GLU A 281 -10.68 22.86 10.90
N VAL A 282 -10.00 24.01 10.91
CA VAL A 282 -10.62 25.33 10.98
C VAL A 282 -9.77 26.32 10.19
N GLY A 283 -10.41 27.18 9.41
CA GLY A 283 -9.68 28.12 8.59
C GLY A 283 -10.54 29.25 8.06
N VAL A 284 -9.86 30.22 7.47
CA VAL A 284 -10.46 31.38 6.81
C VAL A 284 -9.94 31.41 5.38
N ARG A 285 -10.82 31.67 4.43
CA ARG A 285 -10.48 31.80 3.01
C ARG A 285 -10.88 33.17 2.51
N HIS A 286 -9.98 33.81 1.77
CA HIS A 286 -10.24 35.02 1.01
C HIS A 286 -10.25 34.68 -0.48
N TYR A 287 -11.27 35.13 -1.20
CA TYR A 287 -11.36 35.04 -2.66
C TYR A 287 -10.91 36.37 -3.24
N GLY A 288 -9.79 36.37 -3.97
CA GLY A 288 -9.36 37.53 -4.74
C GLY A 288 -10.26 37.75 -5.95
N GLU A 289 -10.36 38.99 -6.43
CA GLU A 289 -10.98 39.28 -7.72
C GLU A 289 -10.12 38.64 -8.83
N THR A 290 -10.74 37.77 -9.63
CA THR A 290 -10.17 37.41 -10.93
C THR A 290 -10.22 38.66 -11.80
N VAL A 291 -9.05 39.25 -12.09
CA VAL A 291 -8.91 40.36 -13.04
C VAL A 291 -9.26 39.89 -14.45
#